data_AF-A0A920EBC9-F1
#
_entry.id   AF-A0A920EBC9-F1
#
_cell.length_a   1.000
_cell.length_b   1.000
_cell.length_c   1.000
_cell.angle_alpha   90.00
_cell.angle_beta   90.00
_cell.angle_gamma   90.00
#
_symmetry.space_group_name_H-M   'P 1'
#
loop_
_entity.id
_entity.type
_entity.pdbx_description
1 polymer ?
#
loop_
_entity_poly.entity_id
_entity_poly.type
_entity_poly.pdbx_seq_one_letter_code
_entity_poly.pdbx_strand_id
1 'polypeptide(L)'
;MLPTYSEEAEKFRATVQSFLKTNLPSDWEGIGSLNPEEAYEFANTVWRPLLADNGYLAPSWPKEVGGGGLSELEQVILAEEFMKAGVPSGGSNDAFSIQMVGNTILHWGTEEQKSSFLPKIISGEHVWCQGYSEPDAGSDLGGLGCSATLDGDEWVIEGQRFGLPPDNCELDICSL
;
A
#
# COMPACT_ATOMS: atom_id res chain seq x y z
N MET A 1 -11.74 -14.19 29.70
CA MET A 1 -11.16 -15.21 28.80
C MET A 1 -10.15 -14.48 27.95
N LEU A 2 -8.86 -14.81 28.06
CA LEU A 2 -7.87 -14.27 27.12
C LEU A 2 -8.02 -15.04 25.81
N PRO A 3 -8.11 -14.37 24.65
CA PRO A 3 -8.16 -15.07 23.38
C PRO A 3 -6.87 -15.87 23.18
N THR A 4 -7.01 -17.11 22.73
CA THR A 4 -5.89 -18.01 22.39
C THR A 4 -5.93 -18.32 20.91
N TYR A 5 -4.80 -18.18 20.22
CA TYR A 5 -4.68 -18.56 18.81
C TYR A 5 -4.75 -20.08 18.63
N SER A 6 -5.18 -20.53 17.45
CA SER A 6 -5.14 -21.94 17.06
C SER A 6 -3.70 -22.40 16.81
N GLU A 7 -3.47 -23.71 16.76
CA GLU A 7 -2.15 -24.26 16.39
C GLU A 7 -1.71 -23.83 14.98
N GLU A 8 -2.65 -23.68 14.06
CA GLU A 8 -2.37 -23.22 12.70
C GLU A 8 -1.91 -21.75 12.67
N ALA A 9 -2.58 -20.90 13.45
CA ALA A 9 -2.18 -19.51 13.65
C ALA A 9 -0.78 -19.41 14.28
N GLU A 10 -0.47 -20.23 15.27
CA GLU A 10 0.89 -20.26 15.87
C GLU A 10 1.95 -20.78 14.90
N LYS A 11 1.62 -21.72 14.02
CA LYS A 11 2.52 -22.16 12.93
C LYS A 11 2.79 -21.01 11.96
N PHE A 12 1.77 -20.27 11.55
CA PHE A 12 1.94 -19.11 10.68
C PHE A 12 2.80 -18.03 11.37
N ARG A 13 2.55 -17.75 12.66
CA ARG A 13 3.38 -16.84 13.45
C ARG A 13 4.85 -17.25 13.44
N ALA A 14 5.14 -18.53 13.64
CA ALA A 14 6.51 -19.05 13.58
C ALA A 14 7.15 -18.85 12.18
N THR A 15 6.38 -19.00 11.11
CA THR A 15 6.84 -18.69 9.73
C THR A 15 7.23 -17.22 9.60
N VAL A 16 6.38 -16.29 10.06
CA VAL A 16 6.68 -14.85 10.02
C VAL A 16 7.91 -14.50 10.86
N GLN A 17 8.04 -15.08 12.06
CA GLN A 17 9.22 -14.90 12.92
C GLN A 17 10.51 -15.40 12.25
N SER A 18 10.45 -16.56 11.59
CA SER A 18 11.58 -17.10 10.84
C SER A 18 11.95 -16.19 9.65
N PHE A 19 10.95 -15.66 8.96
CA PHE A 19 11.16 -14.69 7.87
C PHE A 19 11.86 -13.43 8.39
N LEU A 20 11.38 -12.84 9.50
CA LEU A 20 11.99 -11.66 10.11
C LEU A 20 13.43 -11.93 10.55
N LYS A 21 13.67 -13.03 11.27
CA LYS A 21 15.03 -13.40 11.73
C LYS A 21 16.02 -13.61 10.59
N THR A 22 15.56 -14.12 9.46
CA THR A 22 16.42 -14.42 8.30
C THR A 22 16.79 -13.16 7.53
N ASN A 23 15.87 -12.20 7.45
CA ASN A 23 16.01 -11.06 6.55
C ASN A 23 16.38 -9.75 7.27
N LEU A 24 16.29 -9.70 8.59
CA LEU A 24 16.71 -8.53 9.36
C LEU A 24 18.17 -8.68 9.84
N PRO A 25 18.93 -7.57 9.92
CA PRO A 25 20.25 -7.56 10.54
C PRO A 25 20.23 -8.14 11.95
N SER A 26 21.35 -8.76 12.36
CA SER A 26 21.46 -9.36 13.70
C SER A 26 21.43 -8.34 14.83
N ASP A 27 21.76 -7.10 14.53
CA ASP A 27 21.76 -5.91 15.40
C ASP A 27 20.56 -4.99 15.11
N TRP A 28 19.50 -5.50 14.49
CA TRP A 28 18.30 -4.72 14.20
C TRP A 28 17.59 -4.24 15.47
N GLU A 29 17.51 -2.93 15.66
CA GLU A 29 16.81 -2.28 16.78
C GLU A 29 15.45 -1.68 16.37
N GLY A 30 15.00 -1.93 15.14
CA GLY A 30 13.79 -1.33 14.57
C GLY A 30 14.08 -0.09 13.72
N ILE A 31 13.16 0.22 12.81
CA ILE A 31 13.31 1.33 11.85
C ILE A 31 13.48 2.69 12.53
N GLY A 32 12.96 2.86 13.75
CA GLY A 32 13.10 4.10 14.52
C GLY A 32 14.51 4.37 15.05
N SER A 33 15.42 3.39 14.98
CA SER A 33 16.84 3.59 15.32
C SER A 33 17.65 4.20 14.16
N LEU A 34 17.12 4.13 12.94
CA LEU A 34 17.74 4.68 11.74
C LEU A 34 17.47 6.18 11.62
N ASN A 35 18.35 6.91 10.93
CA ASN A 35 18.03 8.27 10.55
C ASN A 35 16.97 8.30 9.42
N PRO A 36 16.32 9.44 9.14
CA PRO A 36 15.23 9.50 8.16
C PRO A 36 15.60 9.03 6.74
N GLU A 37 16.82 9.28 6.28
CA GLU A 37 17.29 8.87 4.95
C GLU A 37 17.52 7.36 4.90
N GLU A 38 18.22 6.82 5.90
CA GLU A 38 18.43 5.37 6.05
C GLU A 38 17.11 4.60 6.19
N ALA A 39 16.16 5.12 6.96
CA ALA A 39 14.84 4.51 7.12
C ALA A 39 14.08 4.49 5.79
N TYR A 40 14.14 5.58 5.02
CA TYR A 40 13.53 5.67 3.70
C TYR A 40 14.17 4.70 2.71
N GLU A 41 15.49 4.64 2.65
CA GLU A 41 16.22 3.71 1.78
C GLU A 41 15.90 2.26 2.15
N PHE A 42 15.97 1.90 3.44
CA PHE A 42 15.62 0.57 3.91
C PHE A 42 14.19 0.19 3.51
N ALA A 43 13.21 1.05 3.80
CA ALA A 43 11.80 0.75 3.54
C ALA A 43 11.53 0.55 2.04
N ASN A 44 12.03 1.44 1.18
CA ASN A 44 11.65 1.43 -0.24
C ASN A 44 12.52 0.51 -1.11
N THR A 45 13.81 0.36 -0.79
CA THR A 45 14.78 -0.35 -1.66
C THR A 45 15.12 -1.76 -1.21
N VAL A 46 15.04 -2.03 0.10
CA VAL A 46 15.38 -3.34 0.67
C VAL A 46 14.12 -4.08 1.09
N TRP A 47 13.30 -3.43 1.92
CA TRP A 47 12.20 -4.10 2.59
C TRP A 47 10.99 -4.29 1.69
N ARG A 48 10.53 -3.23 1.01
CA ARG A 48 9.34 -3.29 0.14
C ARG A 48 9.43 -4.38 -0.95
N PRO A 49 10.52 -4.52 -1.73
CA PRO A 49 10.62 -5.60 -2.71
C PRO A 49 10.60 -6.99 -2.07
N LEU A 50 11.29 -7.16 -0.94
CA LEU A 50 11.29 -8.41 -0.18
C LEU A 50 9.88 -8.78 0.29
N LEU A 51 9.09 -7.80 0.76
CA LEU A 51 7.69 -8.02 1.12
C LEU A 51 6.85 -8.44 -0.09
N ALA A 52 7.09 -7.87 -1.28
CA ALA A 52 6.38 -8.24 -2.50
C ALA A 52 6.67 -9.70 -2.87
N ASP A 53 7.94 -10.08 -2.90
CA ASP A 53 8.40 -11.42 -3.26
C ASP A 53 7.87 -12.52 -2.32
N ASN A 54 7.52 -12.16 -1.09
CA ASN A 54 7.02 -13.09 -0.06
C ASN A 54 5.50 -12.97 0.18
N GLY A 55 4.78 -12.15 -0.60
CA GLY A 55 3.34 -11.97 -0.46
C GLY A 55 2.91 -11.21 0.80
N TYR A 56 3.81 -10.45 1.42
CA TYR A 56 3.55 -9.67 2.63
C TYR A 56 3.31 -8.18 2.35
N LEU A 57 3.55 -7.71 1.13
CA LEU A 57 3.33 -6.31 0.75
C LEU A 57 1.84 -5.97 0.60
N ALA A 58 1.10 -6.83 -0.08
CA ALA A 58 -0.36 -6.75 -0.24
C ALA A 58 -1.00 -8.05 0.27
N PRO A 59 -1.01 -8.27 1.59
CA PRO A 59 -1.27 -9.59 2.16
C PRO A 59 -2.70 -10.08 1.90
N SER A 60 -3.69 -9.18 1.85
CA SER A 60 -5.09 -9.52 1.58
C SER A 60 -5.41 -9.74 0.10
N TRP A 61 -4.55 -9.25 -0.80
CA TRP A 61 -4.84 -9.30 -2.23
C TRP A 61 -4.75 -10.74 -2.76
N PRO A 62 -5.54 -11.09 -3.78
CA PRO A 62 -5.43 -12.40 -4.42
C PRO A 62 -4.04 -12.63 -5.03
N LYS A 63 -3.60 -13.89 -5.06
CA LYS A 63 -2.26 -14.26 -5.54
C LYS A 63 -2.08 -13.97 -7.03
N GLU A 64 -3.15 -14.12 -7.81
CA GLU A 64 -3.23 -13.87 -9.25
C GLU A 64 -2.88 -12.43 -9.65
N VAL A 65 -2.98 -11.47 -8.72
CA VAL A 65 -2.61 -10.07 -8.94
C VAL A 65 -1.34 -9.66 -8.17
N GLY A 66 -0.57 -10.64 -7.67
CA GLY A 66 0.68 -10.41 -6.94
C GLY A 66 0.51 -10.22 -5.42
N GLY A 67 -0.67 -10.53 -4.87
CA GLY A 67 -0.93 -10.47 -3.44
C GLY A 67 -0.52 -11.72 -2.65
N GLY A 68 -0.68 -11.65 -1.33
CA GLY A 68 -0.39 -12.77 -0.42
C GLY A 68 -1.49 -13.83 -0.34
N GLY A 69 -2.75 -13.45 -0.58
CA GLY A 69 -3.92 -14.29 -0.36
C GLY A 69 -4.06 -14.77 1.08
N LEU A 70 -3.60 -13.98 2.05
CA LEU A 70 -3.63 -14.30 3.47
C LEU A 70 -5.04 -14.13 4.04
N SER A 71 -5.43 -15.05 4.92
CA SER A 71 -6.65 -14.93 5.73
C SER A 71 -6.59 -13.72 6.66
N GLU A 72 -7.74 -13.28 7.17
CA GLU A 72 -7.83 -12.17 8.12
C GLU A 72 -6.97 -12.39 9.37
N LEU A 73 -6.94 -13.63 9.88
CA LEU A 73 -6.15 -13.97 11.06
C LEU A 73 -4.65 -13.94 10.78
N GLU A 74 -4.22 -14.42 9.61
CA GLU A 74 -2.82 -14.33 9.17
C GLU A 74 -2.38 -12.87 8.98
N GLN A 75 -3.25 -12.00 8.46
CA GLN A 75 -2.98 -10.57 8.36
C GLN A 75 -2.78 -9.92 9.74
N VAL A 76 -3.61 -10.28 10.73
CA VAL A 76 -3.44 -9.81 12.12
C VAL A 76 -2.10 -10.27 12.68
N ILE A 77 -1.74 -11.53 12.51
CA ILE A 77 -0.48 -12.08 13.00
C ILE A 77 0.73 -11.42 12.33
N LEU A 78 0.67 -11.20 11.01
CA LEU A 78 1.71 -10.51 10.25
C LEU A 78 1.92 -9.09 10.81
N ALA A 79 0.84 -8.34 11.00
CA ALA A 79 0.89 -6.99 11.55
C ALA A 79 1.48 -6.95 12.97
N GLU A 80 1.09 -7.90 13.82
CA GLU A 80 1.64 -8.01 15.18
C GLU A 80 3.15 -8.29 15.18
N GLU A 81 3.63 -9.23 14.38
CA GLU A 81 5.05 -9.57 14.34
C GLU A 81 5.88 -8.45 13.68
N PHE A 82 5.35 -7.77 12.67
CA PHE A 82 6.01 -6.60 12.07
C PHE A 82 6.13 -5.46 13.08
N MET A 83 5.06 -5.19 13.83
CA MET A 83 5.09 -4.17 14.88
C MET A 83 6.09 -4.52 15.98
N LYS A 84 6.16 -5.78 16.43
CA LYS A 84 7.15 -6.24 17.41
C LYS A 84 8.58 -6.12 16.91
N ALA A 85 8.81 -6.42 15.64
CA ALA A 85 10.12 -6.30 15.00
C ALA A 85 10.48 -4.85 14.62
N GLY A 86 9.54 -3.90 14.73
CA GLY A 86 9.78 -2.50 14.36
C GLY A 86 10.07 -2.32 12.87
N VAL A 87 9.40 -3.08 12.00
CA VAL A 87 9.52 -2.98 10.54
C VAL A 87 8.25 -2.37 9.94
N PRO A 88 8.36 -1.61 8.82
CA PRO A 88 7.18 -1.07 8.16
C PRO A 88 6.41 -2.17 7.41
N SER A 89 5.13 -1.93 7.14
CA SER A 89 4.26 -2.85 6.38
C SER A 89 4.36 -2.67 4.86
N GLY A 90 5.23 -1.79 4.39
CA GLY A 90 5.38 -1.43 2.98
C GLY A 90 6.37 -0.27 2.81
N GLY A 91 6.54 0.20 1.59
CA GLY A 91 7.26 1.42 1.28
C GLY A 91 6.42 2.68 1.48
N SER A 92 7.05 3.82 1.21
CA SER A 92 6.50 5.15 1.51
C SER A 92 5.20 5.49 0.76
N ASN A 93 5.00 4.94 -0.45
CA ASN A 93 3.81 5.22 -1.27
C ASN A 93 2.66 4.21 -1.04
N ASP A 94 2.89 3.10 -0.34
CA ASP A 94 1.95 1.96 -0.31
C ASP A 94 0.65 2.23 0.46
N ALA A 95 0.63 3.24 1.33
CA ALA A 95 -0.60 3.76 1.90
C ALA A 95 -1.56 4.31 0.81
N PHE A 96 -1.00 4.94 -0.24
CA PHE A 96 -1.79 5.43 -1.36
C PHE A 96 -1.98 4.36 -2.44
N SER A 97 -0.89 3.74 -2.88
CA SER A 97 -0.94 2.82 -4.03
C SER A 97 -1.66 1.51 -3.71
N ILE A 98 -1.39 0.89 -2.55
CA ILE A 98 -1.99 -0.40 -2.18
C ILE A 98 -3.27 -0.20 -1.36
N GLN A 99 -3.17 0.50 -0.23
CA GLN A 99 -4.29 0.56 0.72
C GLN A 99 -5.50 1.34 0.18
N MET A 100 -5.27 2.29 -0.73
CA MET A 100 -6.33 3.11 -1.30
C MET A 100 -6.61 2.79 -2.77
N VAL A 101 -5.69 3.11 -3.69
CA VAL A 101 -5.94 2.99 -5.14
C VAL A 101 -6.11 1.54 -5.56
N GLY A 102 -5.16 0.68 -5.19
CA GLY A 102 -5.18 -0.72 -5.56
C GLY A 102 -6.39 -1.47 -5.00
N ASN A 103 -6.78 -1.22 -3.75
CA ASN A 103 -8.02 -1.74 -3.17
C ASN A 103 -9.26 -1.24 -3.92
N THR A 104 -9.28 0.02 -4.35
CA THR A 104 -10.37 0.59 -5.15
C THR A 104 -10.47 -0.10 -6.51
N ILE A 105 -9.36 -0.29 -7.21
CA ILE A 105 -9.30 -0.99 -8.51
C ILE A 105 -9.68 -2.46 -8.35
N LEU A 106 -9.25 -3.12 -7.28
CA LEU A 106 -9.64 -4.51 -7.01
C LEU A 106 -11.15 -4.67 -6.85
N HIS A 107 -11.79 -3.73 -6.17
CA HIS A 107 -13.22 -3.80 -5.89
C HIS A 107 -14.08 -3.30 -7.05
N TRP A 108 -13.73 -2.16 -7.65
CA TRP A 108 -14.56 -1.43 -8.62
C TRP A 108 -14.00 -1.41 -10.04
N GLY A 109 -12.75 -1.79 -10.22
CA GLY A 109 -12.09 -1.74 -11.52
C GLY A 109 -12.60 -2.80 -12.49
N THR A 110 -12.48 -2.51 -13.78
CA THR A 110 -12.66 -3.52 -14.84
C THR A 110 -11.51 -4.53 -14.83
N GLU A 111 -11.69 -5.69 -15.46
CA GLU A 111 -10.62 -6.69 -15.58
C GLU A 111 -9.39 -6.14 -16.34
N GLU A 112 -9.61 -5.26 -17.30
CA GLU A 112 -8.54 -4.54 -18.01
C GLU A 112 -7.76 -3.61 -17.06
N GLN A 113 -8.47 -2.84 -16.22
CA GLN A 113 -7.82 -1.98 -15.22
C GLN A 113 -7.05 -2.80 -14.18
N LYS A 114 -7.64 -3.89 -13.68
CA LYS A 114 -6.97 -4.78 -12.70
C LYS A 114 -5.68 -5.36 -13.27
N SER A 115 -5.76 -5.94 -14.47
CA SER A 115 -4.60 -6.56 -15.13
C SER A 115 -3.50 -5.56 -15.50
N SER A 116 -3.86 -4.32 -15.81
CA SER A 116 -2.90 -3.26 -16.15
C SER A 116 -2.24 -2.63 -14.92
N PHE A 117 -3.02 -2.28 -13.89
CA PHE A 117 -2.56 -1.44 -12.78
C PHE A 117 -2.06 -2.21 -11.57
N LEU A 118 -2.71 -3.31 -11.17
CA LEU A 118 -2.36 -3.99 -9.91
C LEU A 118 -0.94 -4.57 -9.93
N PRO A 119 -0.46 -5.24 -11.01
CA PRO A 119 0.92 -5.73 -11.05
C PRO A 119 1.95 -4.60 -10.95
N LYS A 120 1.64 -3.42 -11.52
CA LYS A 120 2.51 -2.24 -11.52
C LYS A 120 2.55 -1.53 -10.18
N ILE A 121 1.46 -1.60 -9.41
CA ILE A 121 1.44 -1.16 -8.00
C ILE A 121 2.35 -2.07 -7.18
N ILE A 122 2.25 -3.39 -7.33
CA ILE A 122 3.09 -4.35 -6.59
C ILE A 122 4.58 -4.16 -6.95
N SER A 123 4.91 -4.06 -8.24
CA SER A 123 6.30 -3.85 -8.68
C SER A 123 6.88 -2.50 -8.23
N GLY A 124 6.02 -1.52 -7.93
CA GLY A 124 6.43 -0.14 -7.64
C GLY A 124 6.77 0.67 -8.89
N GLU A 125 6.40 0.19 -10.08
CA GLU A 125 6.52 0.96 -11.33
C GLU A 125 5.69 2.25 -11.24
N HIS A 126 4.46 2.16 -10.72
CA HIS A 126 3.59 3.32 -10.58
C HIS A 126 3.66 3.92 -9.18
N VAL A 127 4.00 5.21 -9.12
CA VAL A 127 3.89 6.04 -7.91
C VAL A 127 2.63 6.89 -7.98
N TRP A 128 1.78 6.78 -6.97
CA TRP A 128 0.45 7.39 -6.95
C TRP A 128 0.37 8.61 -6.06
N CYS A 129 -0.42 9.58 -6.49
CA CYS A 129 -0.86 10.73 -5.70
C CYS A 129 -2.36 10.65 -5.39
N GLN A 130 -2.76 11.35 -4.33
CA GLN A 130 -4.15 11.62 -4.01
C GLN A 130 -4.47 13.09 -4.27
N GLY A 131 -5.13 13.38 -5.39
CA GLY A 131 -5.60 14.70 -5.78
C GLY A 131 -7.03 14.97 -5.35
N TYR A 132 -7.34 14.81 -4.06
CA TYR A 132 -8.70 15.11 -3.56
C TYR A 132 -8.86 16.58 -3.13
N SER A 133 -7.83 17.17 -2.52
CA SER A 133 -7.95 18.53 -1.98
C SER A 133 -7.91 19.59 -3.08
N GLU A 134 -8.76 20.59 -2.95
CA GLU A 134 -8.79 21.81 -3.76
C GLU A 134 -8.57 23.03 -2.84
N PRO A 135 -8.20 24.21 -3.38
CA PRO A 135 -7.98 25.40 -2.55
C PRO A 135 -9.13 25.74 -1.61
N ASP A 136 -10.38 25.52 -2.06
CA ASP A 136 -11.60 25.81 -1.31
C ASP A 136 -12.26 24.55 -0.70
N ALA A 137 -11.70 23.36 -0.92
CA ALA A 137 -12.27 22.08 -0.47
C ALA A 137 -11.17 21.15 0.11
N GLY A 138 -11.07 21.14 1.45
CA GLY A 138 -10.19 20.24 2.21
C GLY A 138 -10.98 19.16 2.94
N SER A 139 -11.35 19.43 4.21
CA SER A 139 -12.16 18.49 5.00
C SER A 139 -13.58 18.31 4.46
N ASP A 140 -14.11 19.29 3.73
CA ASP A 140 -15.39 19.19 3.02
C ASP A 140 -15.18 18.67 1.59
N LEU A 141 -14.92 17.37 1.49
CA LEU A 141 -14.78 16.68 0.19
C LEU A 141 -16.07 16.64 -0.63
N GLY A 142 -17.21 17.10 -0.11
CA GLY A 142 -18.44 17.23 -0.90
C GLY A 142 -18.49 18.55 -1.69
N GLY A 143 -17.68 19.54 -1.30
CA GLY A 143 -17.64 20.88 -1.88
C GLY A 143 -16.66 21.05 -3.04
N LEU A 144 -16.19 19.96 -3.64
CA LEU A 144 -15.24 19.98 -4.76
C LEU A 144 -15.82 20.73 -5.96
N GLY A 145 -15.00 21.57 -6.59
CA GLY A 145 -15.34 22.29 -7.82
C GLY A 145 -14.84 21.58 -9.09
N CYS A 146 -13.94 20.59 -8.98
CA CYS A 146 -13.50 19.81 -10.13
C CYS A 146 -14.69 19.07 -10.76
N SER A 147 -14.79 19.17 -12.08
CA SER A 147 -15.87 18.57 -12.86
C SER A 147 -15.31 17.69 -13.97
N ALA A 148 -16.06 16.66 -14.34
CA ALA A 148 -15.79 15.84 -15.50
C ALA A 148 -17.01 15.82 -16.43
N THR A 149 -16.82 16.25 -17.67
CA THR A 149 -17.85 16.23 -18.71
C THR A 149 -17.44 15.24 -19.79
N LEU A 150 -18.36 14.35 -20.18
CA LEU A 150 -18.13 13.40 -21.26
C LEU A 150 -18.28 14.11 -22.61
N ASP A 151 -17.22 14.11 -23.43
CA ASP A 151 -17.21 14.60 -24.80
C ASP A 151 -16.81 13.46 -25.75
N GLY A 152 -17.80 12.87 -26.43
CA GLY A 152 -17.61 11.66 -27.23
C GLY A 152 -17.28 10.44 -26.36
N ASP A 153 -16.08 9.90 -26.52
CA ASP A 153 -15.52 8.78 -25.76
C ASP A 153 -14.47 9.20 -24.73
N GLU A 154 -14.24 10.50 -24.55
CA GLU A 154 -13.26 11.06 -23.63
C GLU A 154 -13.90 11.88 -22.50
N TRP A 155 -13.30 11.85 -21.31
CA TRP A 155 -13.68 12.71 -20.20
C TRP A 155 -12.83 13.98 -20.21
N VAL A 156 -13.48 15.15 -20.31
CA VAL A 156 -12.86 16.45 -20.12
C VAL A 156 -12.95 16.82 -18.65
N ILE A 157 -11.79 16.83 -17.97
CA ILE A 157 -11.68 17.14 -16.55
C ILE A 157 -11.21 18.58 -16.38
N GLU A 158 -12.00 19.41 -15.69
CA GLU A 158 -11.69 20.81 -15.40
C GLU A 158 -11.70 21.06 -13.90
N GLY A 159 -10.65 21.70 -13.36
CA GLY A 159 -10.53 21.98 -11.93
C GLY A 159 -9.12 22.36 -11.51
N GLN A 160 -8.90 22.48 -10.20
CA GLN A 160 -7.59 22.73 -9.61
C GLN A 160 -7.35 21.79 -8.43
N ARG A 161 -6.11 21.32 -8.26
CA ARG A 161 -5.70 20.50 -7.12
C ARG A 161 -4.73 21.26 -6.23
N PHE A 162 -4.78 20.99 -4.94
CA PHE A 162 -3.90 21.60 -3.94
C PHE A 162 -3.12 20.53 -3.16
N GLY A 163 -1.89 20.86 -2.76
CA GLY A 163 -1.09 20.03 -1.85
C GLY A 163 -0.43 18.81 -2.48
N LEU A 164 -0.43 18.68 -3.82
CA LEU A 164 0.28 17.62 -4.51
C LEU A 164 1.81 17.81 -4.37
N PRO A 165 2.58 16.75 -4.12
CA PRO A 165 4.04 16.82 -4.10
C PRO A 165 4.58 17.25 -5.48
N PRO A 166 5.68 18.04 -5.51
CA PRO A 166 6.12 18.72 -6.72
C PRO A 166 6.62 17.80 -7.84
N ASP A 167 7.22 16.64 -7.54
CA ASP A 167 7.76 15.71 -8.53
C ASP A 167 7.70 14.28 -7.99
N ASN A 168 6.97 13.38 -8.67
CA ASN A 168 7.09 11.89 -8.68
C ASN A 168 5.77 11.13 -8.91
N CYS A 169 4.62 11.79 -9.04
CA CYS A 169 3.37 11.08 -9.27
C CYS A 169 3.11 10.86 -10.77
N GLU A 170 3.04 9.60 -11.18
CA GLU A 170 2.72 9.22 -12.55
C GLU A 170 1.21 9.13 -12.78
N LEU A 171 0.45 8.86 -11.71
CA LEU A 171 -1.00 8.68 -11.76
C LEU A 171 -1.68 9.35 -10.55
N ASP A 172 -2.83 9.98 -10.80
CA ASP A 172 -3.64 10.67 -9.80
C ASP A 172 -5.05 10.07 -9.74
N ILE A 173 -5.58 9.91 -8.53
CA ILE A 173 -6.99 9.60 -8.31
C ILE A 173 -7.74 10.88 -8.00
N CYS A 174 -8.57 11.30 -8.94
CA CYS A 174 -9.45 12.44 -8.78
C CYS A 174 -10.77 12.02 -8.13
N SER A 175 -11.17 12.71 -7.06
CA SER A 175 -12.56 12.69 -6.61
C SER A 175 -13.39 13.54 -7.57
N LEU A 176 -14.43 12.93 -8.15
CA LEU A 176 -15.41 13.49 -9.08
C LEU A 176 -16.80 13.02 -8.66
#